data_AF-A0A1X9YHK0-F1
#
_entry.id   AF-A0A1X9YHK0-F1
#
_cell.length_a   1.000
_cell.length_b   1.000
_cell.length_c   1.000
_cell.angle_alpha   90.00
_cell.angle_beta   90.00
_cell.angle_gamma   90.00
#
_symmetry.space_group_name_H-M   'P 1'
#
loop_
_entity.id
_entity.type
_entity.pdbx_description
1 polymer ?
#
loop_
_entity_poly.entity_id
_entity_poly.type
_entity_poly.pdbx_seq_one_letter_code
_entity_poly.pdbx_strand_id
1 'polypeptide(L)'
;MATNADDVTIARARKGRLAAAEWQSVLYFTLHGFGFLGSTLLITWGLFFLFFLAIGGFSFDGFIHQLNNFTTRYVAADQARTGAFLNIFAIAHMVLSAAVITFRRDRILPDRMQEGGRDHG
;
A
#
# COMPACT_ATOMS: atom_id res chain seq x y z
N MET A 1 7.44 -9.59 55.57
CA MET A 1 6.25 -9.10 54.84
C MET A 1 6.62 -8.17 53.66
N ALA A 2 7.82 -8.29 53.06
CA ALA A 2 8.32 -7.38 52.01
C ALA A 2 8.20 -7.91 50.56
N THR A 3 8.07 -9.22 50.37
CA THR A 3 8.05 -9.90 49.05
C THR A 3 6.90 -9.48 48.13
N ASN A 4 5.75 -9.08 48.67
CA ASN A 4 4.56 -8.83 47.85
C ASN A 4 4.64 -7.50 47.07
N ALA A 5 5.38 -6.51 47.59
CA ALA A 5 5.52 -5.20 46.94
C ALA A 5 6.41 -5.29 45.70
N ASP A 6 7.50 -6.06 45.77
CA ASP A 6 8.44 -6.23 44.66
C ASP A 6 7.79 -6.99 43.50
N ASP A 7 7.00 -8.02 43.81
CA ASP A 7 6.27 -8.81 42.80
C ASP A 7 5.26 -7.98 42.02
N VAL A 8 4.51 -7.11 42.69
CA VAL A 8 3.55 -6.20 42.03
C VAL A 8 4.27 -5.18 41.13
N THR A 9 5.44 -4.71 41.56
CA THR A 9 6.24 -3.73 40.82
C THR A 9 6.83 -4.37 39.56
N ILE A 10 7.35 -5.59 39.67
CA ILE A 10 7.86 -6.37 38.52
C ILE A 10 6.73 -6.73 37.55
N ALA A 11 5.57 -7.15 38.05
CA ALA A 11 4.41 -7.46 37.21
C ALA A 11 3.92 -6.25 36.42
N ARG A 12 3.86 -5.07 37.05
CA ARG A 12 3.47 -3.81 36.40
C ARG A 12 4.49 -3.36 35.35
N ALA A 13 5.78 -3.46 35.65
CA ALA A 13 6.85 -3.15 34.70
C ALA A 13 6.83 -4.10 33.49
N ARG A 14 6.60 -5.40 33.72
CA ARG A 14 6.45 -6.40 32.64
C ARG A 14 5.24 -6.10 31.76
N LYS A 15 4.10 -5.76 32.34
CA LYS A 15 2.88 -5.38 31.61
C LYS A 15 3.10 -4.12 30.76
N GLY A 16 3.79 -3.11 31.29
CA GLY A 16 4.15 -1.91 30.55
C GLY A 16 5.08 -2.18 29.35
N ARG A 17 6.07 -3.06 29.53
CA ARG A 17 6.97 -3.49 28.45
C ARG A 17 6.25 -4.26 27.35
N LEU A 18 5.32 -5.16 27.72
CA LEU A 18 4.48 -5.87 26.75
C LEU A 18 3.60 -4.89 25.96
N ALA A 19 2.93 -3.95 26.64
CA ALA A 19 2.14 -2.93 25.96
C ALA A 19 2.98 -2.06 25.01
N ALA A 20 4.18 -1.67 25.40
CA ALA A 20 5.09 -0.91 24.52
C ALA A 20 5.54 -1.73 23.30
N ALA A 21 5.83 -3.03 23.46
CA ALA A 21 6.19 -3.93 22.36
C ALA A 21 5.01 -4.17 21.40
N GLU A 22 3.79 -4.28 21.90
CA GLU A 22 2.56 -4.34 21.09
C GLU A 22 2.38 -3.06 20.27
N TRP A 23 2.52 -1.89 20.90
CA TRP A 23 2.45 -0.59 20.20
C TRP A 23 3.52 -0.42 19.13
N GLN A 24 4.76 -0.84 19.42
CA GLN A 24 5.84 -0.83 18.45
C GLN A 24 5.52 -1.74 17.25
N SER A 25 4.93 -2.91 17.52
CA SER A 25 4.53 -3.87 16.48
C SER A 25 3.41 -3.32 15.60
N VAL A 26 2.39 -2.68 16.20
CA VAL A 26 1.30 -2.01 15.47
C VAL A 26 1.83 -0.86 14.63
N LEU A 27 2.73 -0.03 15.18
CA LEU A 27 3.32 1.09 14.45
C LEU A 27 4.17 0.61 13.27
N TYR A 28 5.00 -0.40 13.48
CA TYR A 28 5.82 -1.01 12.43
C TYR A 28 4.94 -1.60 11.32
N PHE A 29 3.93 -2.39 11.69
CA PHE A 29 2.98 -2.97 10.74
C PHE A 29 2.24 -1.89 9.94
N THR A 30 1.81 -0.83 10.62
CA THR A 30 1.10 0.30 9.99
C THR A 30 2.01 1.03 9.01
N LEU A 31 3.24 1.37 9.41
CA LEU A 31 4.20 2.06 8.55
C LEU A 31 4.60 1.21 7.34
N HIS A 32 4.83 -0.08 7.55
CA HIS A 32 5.12 -1.03 6.48
C HIS A 32 3.92 -1.16 5.53
N GLY A 33 2.71 -1.29 6.07
CA GLY A 33 1.46 -1.32 5.31
C GLY A 33 1.27 -0.06 4.47
N PHE A 34 1.50 1.14 5.03
CA PHE A 34 1.45 2.39 4.29
C PHE A 34 2.51 2.46 3.18
N GLY A 35 3.73 2.00 3.44
CA GLY A 35 4.79 1.91 2.43
C GLY A 35 4.40 0.96 1.28
N PHE A 36 3.82 -0.20 1.61
CA PHE A 36 3.33 -1.15 0.63
C PHE A 36 2.17 -0.58 -0.20
N LEU A 37 1.17 0.01 0.44
CA LEU A 37 0.01 0.62 -0.22
C LEU A 37 0.42 1.81 -1.08
N GLY A 38 1.22 2.73 -0.52
CA GLY A 38 1.70 3.92 -1.23
C GLY A 38 2.54 3.57 -2.45
N SER A 39 3.46 2.62 -2.32
CA SER A 39 4.25 2.14 -3.48
C SER A 39 3.38 1.42 -4.51
N THR A 40 2.38 0.64 -4.09
CA THR A 40 1.44 -0.02 -5.01
C THR A 40 0.63 1.02 -5.78
N LEU A 41 0.10 2.03 -5.10
CA LEU A 41 -0.63 3.12 -5.73
C LEU A 41 0.24 3.87 -6.74
N LEU A 42 1.50 4.16 -6.37
CA LEU A 42 2.43 4.84 -7.26
C LEU A 42 2.75 4.00 -8.52
N ILE A 43 2.93 2.68 -8.36
CA ILE A 43 3.12 1.78 -9.50
C ILE A 43 1.87 1.76 -10.39
N THR A 44 0.67 1.63 -9.81
CA THR A 44 -0.59 1.64 -10.59
C THR A 44 -0.73 2.93 -11.39
N TRP A 45 -0.47 4.10 -10.80
CA TRP A 45 -0.47 5.37 -11.52
C TRP A 45 0.62 5.44 -12.59
N GLY A 46 1.82 4.93 -12.29
CA GLY A 46 2.89 4.79 -13.27
C GLY A 46 2.48 3.93 -14.46
N LEU A 47 1.75 2.84 -14.25
CA LEU A 47 1.23 2.00 -15.33
C LEU A 47 0.19 2.72 -16.20
N PHE A 48 -0.69 3.53 -15.60
CA PHE A 48 -1.58 4.38 -16.41
C PHE A 48 -0.80 5.41 -17.23
N PHE A 49 0.17 6.08 -16.62
CA PHE A 49 1.04 7.00 -17.35
C PHE A 49 1.74 6.31 -18.53
N LEU A 50 2.36 5.14 -18.28
CA LEU A 50 3.03 4.35 -19.29
C LEU A 50 2.07 3.85 -20.37
N PHE A 51 0.82 3.50 -20.02
CA PHE A 51 -0.22 3.12 -20.98
C PHE A 51 -0.52 4.27 -21.95
N PHE A 52 -0.82 5.46 -21.43
CA PHE A 52 -1.07 6.65 -22.27
C PHE A 52 0.15 7.03 -23.11
N LEU A 53 1.35 6.90 -22.54
CA LEU A 53 2.60 7.16 -23.25
C LEU A 53 2.81 6.14 -24.39
N ALA A 54 2.54 4.86 -24.15
CA ALA A 54 2.69 3.80 -25.16
C ALA A 54 1.71 4.00 -26.34
N ILE A 55 0.43 4.29 -26.06
CA ILE A 55 -0.55 4.59 -27.14
C ILE A 55 -0.32 5.97 -27.78
N GLY A 56 0.44 6.84 -27.14
CA GLY A 56 0.95 8.11 -27.67
C GLY A 56 2.25 7.97 -28.48
N GLY A 57 2.66 6.75 -28.83
CA GLY A 57 3.87 6.50 -29.61
C GLY A 57 5.16 6.79 -28.85
N PHE A 58 5.16 6.63 -27.53
CA PHE A 58 6.29 6.94 -26.63
C PHE A 58 6.80 8.38 -26.71
N SER A 59 5.92 9.31 -27.10
CA SER A 59 6.21 10.74 -27.17
C SER A 59 5.39 11.51 -26.14
N PHE A 60 5.96 12.61 -25.60
CA PHE A 60 5.23 13.46 -24.66
C PHE A 60 4.03 14.14 -25.33
N ASP A 61 4.18 14.58 -26.59
CA ASP A 61 3.09 15.17 -27.37
C ASP A 61 1.94 14.18 -27.58
N GLY A 62 2.26 12.94 -27.96
CA GLY A 62 1.27 11.88 -28.10
C GLY A 62 0.62 11.49 -26.77
N PHE A 63 1.36 11.47 -25.66
CA PHE A 63 0.76 11.28 -24.33
C PHE A 63 -0.29 12.36 -24.03
N ILE A 64 0.06 13.64 -24.21
CA ILE A 64 -0.86 14.76 -23.99
C ILE A 64 -2.06 14.68 -24.93
N HIS A 65 -1.86 14.30 -26.19
CA HIS A 65 -2.94 14.10 -27.15
C HIS A 65 -3.94 13.03 -26.67
N GLN A 66 -3.45 11.89 -26.18
CA GLN A 66 -4.29 10.80 -25.69
C GLN A 66 -5.02 11.18 -24.38
N LEU A 67 -4.34 11.92 -23.50
CA LEU A 67 -4.95 12.46 -22.28
C LEU A 67 -6.04 13.50 -22.61
N ASN A 68 -5.81 14.35 -23.60
CA ASN A 68 -6.81 15.31 -24.08
C ASN A 68 -8.03 14.58 -24.64
N ASN A 69 -7.83 13.58 -25.50
CA ASN A 69 -8.93 12.76 -26.03
C ASN A 69 -9.77 12.11 -24.92
N PHE A 70 -9.11 11.57 -23.89
CA PHE A 70 -9.78 10.99 -22.73
C PHE A 70 -10.61 12.02 -21.97
N THR A 71 -10.01 13.18 -21.68
CA THR A 71 -10.64 14.26 -20.91
C THR A 71 -11.81 14.89 -21.67
N THR A 72 -11.67 15.15 -22.97
CA THR A 72 -12.77 15.67 -23.80
C THR A 72 -13.96 14.72 -23.82
N ARG A 73 -13.73 13.41 -23.90
CA ARG A 73 -14.81 12.40 -23.83
C ARG A 73 -15.50 12.37 -22.46
N TYR A 74 -14.75 12.58 -21.38
CA TYR A 74 -15.30 12.69 -20.03
C TYR A 74 -16.17 13.94 -19.87
N VAL A 75 -15.68 15.11 -20.30
CA VAL A 75 -16.40 16.39 -20.16
C VAL A 75 -17.65 16.45 -21.06
N ALA A 76 -17.60 15.82 -22.24
CA ALA A 76 -18.74 15.75 -23.16
C ALA A 76 -19.80 14.70 -22.75
N ALA A 77 -19.55 13.91 -21.70
CA ALA A 77 -20.50 12.92 -21.21
C ALA A 77 -21.60 13.59 -20.36
N ASP A 78 -22.85 13.24 -20.63
CA ASP A 78 -23.98 13.61 -19.76
C ASP A 78 -23.89 12.88 -18.40
N GLN A 79 -24.55 13.40 -17.35
CA GLN A 79 -24.45 12.96 -15.95
C GLN A 79 -24.49 11.43 -15.76
N ALA A 80 -25.42 10.74 -16.44
CA ALA A 80 -25.54 9.27 -16.34
C ALA A 80 -24.34 8.52 -16.95
N ARG A 81 -23.70 9.08 -17.98
CA ARG A 81 -22.55 8.49 -18.68
C ARG A 81 -21.23 8.78 -17.97
N THR A 82 -21.14 9.90 -17.26
CA THR A 82 -20.00 10.25 -16.40
C THR A 82 -19.82 9.22 -15.28
N GLY A 83 -20.91 8.78 -14.65
CA GLY A 83 -20.87 7.72 -13.64
C GLY A 83 -20.32 6.40 -14.20
N ALA A 84 -20.79 5.98 -15.38
CA ALA A 84 -20.28 4.77 -16.04
C ALA A 84 -18.78 4.89 -16.40
N PHE A 85 -18.34 6.06 -16.85
CA PHE A 85 -16.94 6.33 -17.16
C PHE A 85 -16.04 6.20 -15.93
N LEU A 86 -16.44 6.82 -14.81
CA LEU A 86 -15.72 6.71 -13.54
C LEU A 86 -15.69 5.27 -13.02
N ASN A 87 -16.79 4.53 -13.18
CA ASN A 87 -16.83 3.11 -12.80
C ASN A 87 -15.83 2.28 -13.62
N ILE A 88 -15.75 2.48 -14.94
CA ILE A 88 -14.79 1.77 -15.79
C ILE A 88 -13.35 2.12 -15.37
N PHE A 89 -13.07 3.40 -15.15
CA PHE A 89 -11.75 3.85 -14.68
C PHE A 89 -11.39 3.24 -13.32
N ALA A 90 -12.32 3.25 -12.37
CA ALA A 90 -12.14 2.67 -11.04
C ALA A 90 -11.91 1.16 -11.11
N ILE A 91 -12.67 0.43 -11.93
CA ILE A 91 -12.49 -1.01 -12.16
C ILE A 91 -11.11 -1.28 -12.74
N ALA A 92 -10.69 -0.54 -13.78
CA ALA A 92 -9.36 -0.68 -14.37
C ALA A 92 -8.25 -0.45 -13.32
N HIS A 93 -8.37 0.58 -12.50
CA HIS A 93 -7.44 0.87 -11.41
C HIS A 93 -7.41 -0.26 -10.36
N MET A 94 -8.58 -0.80 -9.98
CA MET A 94 -8.66 -1.92 -9.04
C MET A 94 -8.01 -3.19 -9.59
N VAL A 95 -8.25 -3.52 -10.86
CA VAL A 95 -7.64 -4.69 -11.52
C VAL A 95 -6.13 -4.55 -11.59
N LEU A 96 -5.61 -3.38 -12.02
CA LEU A 96 -4.17 -3.13 -12.05
C LEU A 96 -3.55 -3.20 -10.65
N SER A 97 -4.19 -2.59 -9.66
CA SER A 97 -3.70 -2.64 -8.28
C SER A 97 -3.67 -4.07 -7.74
N ALA A 98 -4.72 -4.86 -7.98
CA ALA A 98 -4.77 -6.26 -7.58
C ALA A 98 -3.68 -7.10 -8.28
N ALA A 99 -3.41 -6.86 -9.56
CA ALA A 99 -2.32 -7.50 -10.28
C ALA A 99 -0.96 -7.13 -9.67
N VAL A 100 -0.70 -5.83 -9.43
CA VAL A 100 0.54 -5.35 -8.78
C VAL A 100 0.70 -5.96 -7.39
N ILE A 101 -0.34 -6.00 -6.57
CA ILE A 101 -0.33 -6.63 -5.24
C ILE A 101 -0.01 -8.12 -5.37
N THR A 102 -0.62 -8.81 -6.32
CA THR A 102 -0.38 -10.25 -6.55
C THR A 102 1.06 -10.53 -6.97
N PHE A 103 1.63 -9.70 -7.85
CA PHE A 103 3.04 -9.83 -8.26
C PHE A 103 4.03 -9.44 -7.16
N ARG A 104 3.63 -8.57 -6.24
CA ARG A 104 4.45 -8.11 -5.10
C ARG A 104 4.14 -8.86 -3.80
N ARG A 105 3.35 -9.94 -3.87
CA ARG A 105 2.83 -10.63 -2.68
C ARG A 105 3.92 -11.21 -1.79
N ASP A 106 5.07 -11.52 -2.38
CA ASP A 106 6.29 -11.95 -1.71
C ASP A 106 6.85 -10.91 -0.74
N ARG A 107 6.53 -9.62 -0.92
CA ARG A 107 6.97 -8.51 -0.05
C ARG A 107 5.90 -8.01 0.91
N ILE A 108 4.73 -8.64 0.97
CA ILE A 108 3.61 -8.20 1.85
C ILE A 108 3.91 -8.49 3.32
N LEU A 109 4.64 -9.57 3.59
CA LEU A 109 5.03 -9.92 4.94
C LEU A 109 6.42 -9.32 5.19
N PRO A 110 6.60 -8.47 6.23
CA PRO A 110 7.93 -8.13 6.67
C PRO A 110 8.63 -9.44 7.01
N ASP A 111 9.86 -9.62 6.51
CA ASP A 111 10.72 -10.73 6.90
C ASP A 111 10.70 -10.74 8.42
N ARG A 112 10.02 -11.73 9.00
CA ARG A 112 10.15 -11.98 10.43
C ARG A 112 11.63 -12.28 10.56
N MET A 113 12.35 -11.34 11.15
CA MET A 113 13.77 -11.49 11.41
C MET A 113 14.01 -12.94 11.82
N GLN A 114 14.96 -13.58 11.15
CA GLN A 114 15.63 -14.80 11.58
C GLN A 114 16.37 -14.59 12.92
N GLU A 115 15.77 -13.87 13.87
CA GLU A 115 16.19 -13.82 15.28
C GLU A 115 15.61 -15.06 15.97
N GLY A 116 16.25 -16.19 15.70
CA GLY A 116 15.95 -17.47 16.32
C GLY A 116 16.87 -18.60 15.88
N GLY A 117 17.70 -18.39 14.85
CA GLY A 117 18.58 -19.42 14.26
C GLY A 117 20.07 -19.27 14.58
N ARG A 118 20.45 -18.57 15.66
CA ARG A 118 21.80 -18.65 16.21
C ARG A 118 21.71 -19.11 17.66
N ASP A 119 21.25 -20.35 17.78
CA ASP A 119 21.49 -21.16 18.97
C ASP A 119 22.99 -21.49 19.02
N HIS A 120 23.50 -21.51 20.23
CA HIS A 120 24.92 -21.60 20.54
C HIS A 120 25.46 -23.00 20.19
N GLY A 121 26.62 -23.01 19.52
CA GLY A 121 27.53 -24.15 19.41
C GLY A 121 28.95 -23.63 19.46
#